data_AF-A0A8J7ZW34-F1
#
_entry.id   AF-A0A8J7ZW34-F1
#
_cell.length_a   1.000
_cell.length_b   1.000
_cell.length_c   1.000
_cell.angle_alpha   90.00
_cell.angle_beta   90.00
_cell.angle_gamma   90.00
#
_symmetry.space_group_name_H-M   'P 1'
#
loop_
_entity.id
_entity.type
_entity.pdbx_description
1 polymer ?
#
loop_
_entity_poly.entity_id
_entity_poly.type
_entity_poly.pdbx_seq_one_letter_code
_entity_poly.pdbx_strand_id
1 'polypeptide(L)'
;MPEGPDNYVPSTDRESPVGKPVIRGDPALTGQRPEEAIEFDPDDPESLELAAKTVKKFSENTAGGDDNVFILRGAAACAALVRGEGSYKAAAERAGGEASVSFIRKWSRVHDLPRSVRIHVAMGHIAPTAAKHIARVSGESRLLLAWAALDHDLTVRQIRSVASSVNDGASVDAALARNGYALGEIRTQLDRDAYCRLRRQAALDGASPGEVISEAIESYFDDGP
;
A
#
# COMPACT_ATOMS: atom_id res chain seq x y z
N MET A 1 -16.70 27.28 21.10
CA MET A 1 -16.48 26.82 19.73
C MET A 1 -15.79 25.47 19.83
N PRO A 2 -16.50 24.33 19.80
CA PRO A 2 -15.83 23.04 19.77
C PRO A 2 -15.51 22.69 18.31
N GLU A 3 -14.24 22.34 18.08
CA GLU A 3 -13.72 21.79 16.83
C GLU A 3 -14.37 20.42 16.59
N GLY A 4 -14.83 20.19 15.35
CA GLY A 4 -15.46 18.94 14.92
C GLY A 4 -14.44 17.79 14.80
N PRO A 5 -14.91 16.54 14.65
CA PRO A 5 -14.04 15.38 14.60
C PRO A 5 -13.12 15.46 13.38
N ASP A 6 -11.84 15.17 13.60
CA ASP A 6 -10.83 15.08 12.55
C ASP A 6 -11.35 14.20 11.40
N ASN A 7 -11.62 14.83 10.25
CA ASN A 7 -11.78 14.14 8.99
C ASN A 7 -10.61 13.17 8.84
N TYR A 8 -10.88 11.86 8.84
CA TYR A 8 -9.91 10.84 8.48
C TYR A 8 -9.58 11.00 6.99
N VAL A 9 -8.75 11.99 6.67
CA VAL A 9 -8.06 12.07 5.40
C VAL A 9 -6.91 11.08 5.53
N PRO A 10 -6.88 9.98 4.75
CA PRO A 10 -5.73 9.10 4.73
C PRO A 10 -4.49 9.95 4.45
N SER A 11 -3.53 9.96 5.37
CA SER A 11 -2.33 10.79 5.22
C SER A 11 -1.73 10.59 3.83
N THR A 12 -1.69 11.67 3.05
CA THR A 12 -1.13 11.68 1.70
C THR A 12 0.38 11.98 1.72
N ASP A 13 0.93 12.23 2.91
CA ASP A 13 2.36 12.45 3.11
C ASP A 13 3.15 11.26 2.57
N ARG A 14 4.20 11.59 1.83
CA ARG A 14 5.04 10.58 1.18
C ARG A 14 5.90 9.82 2.17
N GLU A 15 6.08 10.32 3.39
CA GLU A 15 7.04 9.76 4.32
C GLU A 15 6.31 8.92 5.37
N SER A 16 6.12 7.63 5.07
CA SER A 16 5.75 6.66 6.12
C SER A 16 6.88 6.59 7.15
N PRO A 17 6.64 6.61 8.47
CA PRO A 17 7.72 6.53 9.45
C PRO A 17 8.62 5.31 9.20
N VAL A 18 9.93 5.54 9.23
CA VAL A 18 10.94 4.49 9.39
C VAL A 18 11.16 4.29 10.89
N GLY A 19 11.91 3.27 11.27
CA GLY A 19 11.95 2.83 12.65
C GLY A 19 10.94 1.72 12.88
N LYS A 20 9.66 2.05 13.13
CA LYS A 20 8.66 1.07 13.63
C LYS A 20 8.56 -0.19 12.75
N PRO A 21 8.42 -1.39 13.35
CA PRO A 21 8.27 -2.64 12.60
C PRO A 21 7.20 -2.53 11.51
N VAL A 22 7.56 -2.92 10.28
CA VAL A 22 6.67 -2.82 9.10
C VAL A 22 5.36 -3.58 9.31
N ILE A 23 5.41 -4.63 10.13
CA ILE A 23 4.28 -5.44 10.59
C ILE A 23 4.45 -5.57 12.11
N ARG A 24 3.49 -5.07 12.90
CA ARG A 24 3.38 -5.53 14.30
C ARG A 24 3.15 -7.03 14.17
N GLY A 25 4.08 -7.84 14.65
CA GLY A 25 3.99 -9.29 14.65
C GLY A 25 2.74 -9.73 15.40
N ASP A 26 1.61 -9.75 14.69
CA ASP A 26 0.50 -10.60 15.03
C ASP A 26 0.79 -11.92 14.31
N PRO A 27 1.22 -12.96 15.03
CA PRO A 27 1.48 -14.27 14.43
C PRO A 27 0.23 -14.82 13.73
N ALA A 28 -0.97 -14.33 14.05
CA ALA A 28 -2.21 -14.69 13.36
C ALA A 28 -2.33 -14.10 11.94
N LEU A 29 -1.57 -13.05 11.59
CA LEU A 29 -1.60 -12.40 10.28
C LEU A 29 -0.48 -12.84 9.33
N THR A 30 0.69 -13.24 9.85
CA THR A 30 1.84 -13.61 8.98
C THR A 30 2.62 -14.85 9.41
N GLY A 31 2.35 -15.45 10.59
CA GLY A 31 3.02 -16.68 11.03
C GLY A 31 4.55 -16.58 11.22
N GLN A 32 5.12 -15.41 11.49
CA GLN A 32 6.57 -15.16 11.38
C GLN A 32 7.38 -15.10 12.68
N ARG A 33 8.70 -15.33 12.51
CA ARG A 33 9.74 -15.46 13.55
C ARG A 33 10.30 -14.10 14.01
N PRO A 34 10.87 -14.01 15.23
CA PRO A 34 11.31 -12.74 15.83
C PRO A 34 12.42 -11.98 15.06
N GLU A 35 13.26 -12.67 14.29
CA GLU A 35 14.41 -12.09 13.55
C GLU A 35 14.04 -11.19 12.35
N GLU A 36 12.76 -11.13 11.96
CA GLU A 36 12.26 -10.33 10.83
C GLU A 36 11.68 -8.97 11.27
N ALA A 37 11.49 -8.76 12.58
CA ALA A 37 11.05 -7.50 13.17
C ALA A 37 12.22 -6.52 13.38
N ILE A 38 13.12 -6.40 12.40
CA ILE A 38 14.26 -5.49 12.46
C ILE A 38 13.81 -4.09 12.02
N GLU A 39 13.90 -3.17 12.96
CA GLU A 39 13.66 -1.73 12.85
C GLU A 39 14.91 -1.04 12.27
N PHE A 40 14.71 -0.18 11.27
CA PHE A 40 15.79 0.64 10.68
C PHE A 40 15.57 2.09 11.09
N ASP A 41 16.33 2.54 12.08
CA ASP A 41 16.45 3.94 12.48
C ASP A 41 17.38 4.69 11.50
N PRO A 42 16.91 5.75 10.81
CA PRO A 42 17.71 6.54 9.88
C PRO A 42 18.70 7.49 10.58
N ASP A 43 18.53 7.74 11.88
CA ASP A 43 19.35 8.66 12.66
C ASP A 43 20.48 7.93 13.42
N ASP A 44 20.46 6.60 13.44
CA ASP A 44 21.49 5.74 14.03
C ASP A 44 22.48 5.20 12.98
N PRO A 45 23.79 5.53 13.07
CA PRO A 45 24.81 5.04 12.16
C PRO A 45 24.96 3.52 12.10
N GLU A 46 24.72 2.80 13.20
CA GLU A 46 24.80 1.33 13.22
C GLU A 46 23.62 0.69 12.48
N SER A 47 22.41 1.22 12.70
CA SER A 47 21.22 0.89 11.94
C SER A 47 21.40 1.18 10.44
N LEU A 48 22.02 2.31 10.04
CA LEU A 48 22.31 2.60 8.63
C LEU A 48 23.29 1.59 8.01
N GLU A 49 24.27 1.10 8.78
CA GLU A 49 25.17 0.04 8.32
C GLU A 49 24.43 -1.30 8.12
N LEU A 50 23.49 -1.62 9.01
CA LEU A 50 22.62 -2.78 8.85
C LEU A 50 21.69 -2.63 7.65
N ALA A 51 21.15 -1.43 7.41
CA ALA A 51 20.34 -1.10 6.26
C ALA A 51 21.13 -1.27 4.95
N ALA A 52 22.37 -0.77 4.89
CA ALA A 52 23.27 -0.94 3.74
C ALA A 52 23.51 -2.42 3.41
N LYS A 53 23.85 -3.23 4.41
CA LYS A 53 24.01 -4.69 4.25
C LYS A 53 22.73 -5.37 3.79
N THR A 54 21.58 -4.92 4.29
CA THR A 54 20.28 -5.47 3.89
C THR A 54 19.94 -5.11 2.45
N VAL A 55 20.13 -3.86 2.04
CA VAL A 55 19.90 -3.40 0.66
C VAL A 55 20.82 -4.12 -0.33
N LYS A 56 22.08 -4.34 0.03
CA LYS A 56 23.02 -5.10 -0.80
C LYS A 56 22.55 -6.55 -1.02
N LYS A 57 22.19 -7.26 0.05
CA LYS A 57 21.63 -8.62 -0.07
C LYS A 57 20.33 -8.62 -0.87
N PHE A 58 19.51 -7.59 -0.69
CA PHE A 58 18.23 -7.48 -1.37
C PHE A 58 18.39 -7.27 -2.88
N SER A 59 19.35 -6.45 -3.32
CA SER A 59 19.60 -6.26 -4.75
C SER A 59 20.12 -7.54 -5.41
N GLU A 60 21.01 -8.28 -4.73
CA GLU A 60 21.59 -9.54 -5.21
C GLU A 60 20.56 -10.69 -5.26
N ASN A 61 19.62 -10.74 -4.30
CA ASN A 61 18.63 -11.84 -4.18
C ASN A 61 17.29 -11.59 -4.87
N THR A 62 17.12 -10.48 -5.61
CA THR A 62 15.83 -10.19 -6.28
C THR A 62 15.41 -11.23 -7.34
N ALA A 63 16.27 -12.22 -7.63
CA ALA A 63 16.05 -13.28 -8.63
C ALA A 63 15.41 -14.57 -8.08
N GLY A 64 15.23 -14.75 -6.78
CA GLY A 64 14.64 -16.00 -6.26
C GLY A 64 14.23 -15.98 -4.80
N GLY A 65 12.93 -15.97 -4.54
CA GLY A 65 12.32 -16.18 -3.22
C GLY A 65 11.15 -15.24 -2.97
N ASP A 66 9.91 -15.74 -3.15
CA ASP A 66 8.64 -15.04 -2.95
C ASP A 66 8.33 -14.76 -1.46
N ASP A 67 9.32 -14.34 -0.68
CA ASP A 67 9.06 -13.88 0.68
C ASP A 67 8.73 -12.38 0.65
N ASN A 68 7.43 -12.09 0.66
CA ASN A 68 6.90 -10.73 0.68
C ASN A 68 7.48 -9.89 1.84
N VAL A 69 7.83 -10.53 2.95
CA VAL A 69 8.38 -9.84 4.12
C VAL A 69 9.86 -9.55 3.94
N PHE A 70 10.63 -10.46 3.34
CA PHE A 70 11.99 -10.15 2.90
C PHE A 70 12.01 -8.93 1.97
N ILE A 71 11.06 -8.85 1.03
CA ILE A 71 10.93 -7.72 0.10
C ILE A 71 10.56 -6.43 0.84
N LEU A 72 9.58 -6.47 1.75
CA LEU A 72 9.16 -5.28 2.52
C LEU A 72 10.27 -4.79 3.46
N ARG A 73 11.05 -5.70 4.04
CA ARG A 73 12.23 -5.37 4.84
C ARG A 73 13.32 -4.71 3.98
N GLY A 74 13.58 -5.23 2.79
CA GLY A 74 14.49 -4.60 1.82
C GLY A 74 14.04 -3.19 1.43
N ALA A 75 12.74 -3.01 1.22
CA ALA A 75 12.15 -1.69 0.96
C ALA A 75 12.30 -0.72 2.13
N ALA A 76 12.10 -1.18 3.37
CA ALA A 76 12.33 -0.37 4.57
C ALA A 76 13.80 0.04 4.71
N ALA A 77 14.74 -0.87 4.45
CA ALA A 77 16.17 -0.56 4.45
C ALA A 77 16.53 0.49 3.38
N CYS A 78 15.97 0.40 2.17
CA CYS A 78 16.14 1.44 1.14
C CYS A 78 15.62 2.81 1.61
N ALA A 79 14.46 2.85 2.26
CA ALA A 79 13.89 4.10 2.77
C ALA A 79 14.75 4.70 3.91
N ALA A 80 15.20 3.88 4.85
CA ALA A 80 16.07 4.31 5.95
C ALA A 80 17.40 4.88 5.43
N LEU A 81 18.06 4.20 4.48
CA LEU A 81 19.28 4.73 3.86
C LEU A 81 19.08 6.08 3.17
N VAL A 82 18.01 6.24 2.40
CA VAL A 82 17.74 7.51 1.71
C VAL A 82 17.53 8.65 2.71
N ARG A 83 16.87 8.36 3.84
CA ARG A 83 16.60 9.37 4.88
C ARG A 83 17.85 9.72 5.66
N GLY A 84 18.63 8.73 6.10
CA GLY A 84 19.88 8.96 6.84
C GLY A 84 20.98 9.60 6.00
N GLU A 85 21.07 9.25 4.71
CA GLU A 85 22.08 9.81 3.80
C GLU A 85 21.63 11.12 3.13
N GLY A 86 20.35 11.47 3.21
CA GLY A 86 19.77 12.66 2.58
C GLY A 86 19.72 12.65 1.05
N SER A 87 20.21 11.60 0.38
CA SER A 87 20.08 11.46 -1.09
C SER A 87 20.11 10.02 -1.58
N TYR A 88 19.43 9.75 -2.69
CA TYR A 88 19.49 8.44 -3.35
C TYR A 88 20.89 8.06 -3.84
N LYS A 89 21.72 9.05 -4.18
CA LYS A 89 23.08 8.82 -4.67
C LYS A 89 23.98 8.32 -3.55
N ALA A 90 24.00 9.02 -2.42
CA ALA A 90 24.75 8.62 -1.23
C ALA A 90 24.26 7.27 -0.68
N ALA A 91 22.94 7.04 -0.65
CA ALA A 91 22.37 5.75 -0.28
C ALA A 91 22.85 4.59 -1.17
N ALA A 92 22.95 4.80 -2.50
CA ALA A 92 23.46 3.81 -3.44
C ALA A 92 24.95 3.55 -3.27
N GLU A 93 25.74 4.61 -3.08
CA GLU A 93 27.18 4.52 -2.80
C GLU A 93 27.45 3.74 -1.50
N ARG A 94 26.67 3.99 -0.45
CA ARG A 94 26.78 3.28 0.83
C ARG A 94 26.35 1.81 0.75
N ALA A 95 25.25 1.51 0.07
CA ALA A 95 24.80 0.13 -0.10
C ALA A 95 25.79 -0.70 -0.94
N GLY A 96 26.37 -0.09 -1.99
CA GLY A 96 27.31 -0.73 -2.89
C GLY A 96 26.70 -1.91 -3.69
N GLY A 97 27.54 -2.59 -4.46
CA GLY A 97 27.12 -3.74 -5.28
C GLY A 97 26.12 -3.37 -6.37
N GLU A 98 25.08 -4.20 -6.55
CA GLU A 98 24.05 -4.02 -7.59
C GLU A 98 22.94 -3.01 -7.20
N ALA A 99 23.02 -2.41 -6.01
CA ALA A 99 22.00 -1.49 -5.50
C ALA A 99 22.07 -0.10 -6.17
N SER A 100 21.60 -0.01 -7.42
CA SER A 100 21.57 1.26 -8.16
C SER A 100 20.62 2.30 -7.52
N VAL A 101 20.84 3.58 -7.84
CA VAL A 101 19.92 4.69 -7.52
C VAL A 101 18.48 4.37 -7.94
N SER A 102 18.31 3.74 -9.11
CA SER A 102 16.99 3.39 -9.64
C SER A 102 16.31 2.28 -8.83
N PHE A 103 17.10 1.35 -8.27
CA PHE A 103 16.64 0.28 -7.40
C PHE A 103 16.20 0.83 -6.05
N ILE A 104 17.06 1.62 -5.40
CA ILE A 104 16.76 2.21 -4.08
C ILE A 104 15.52 3.11 -4.17
N ARG A 105 15.43 3.98 -5.18
CA ARG A 105 14.26 4.85 -5.39
C ARG A 105 12.96 4.08 -5.60
N LYS A 106 13.03 2.93 -6.27
CA LYS A 106 11.85 2.09 -6.53
C LYS A 106 11.34 1.49 -5.24
N TRP A 107 12.23 0.93 -4.44
CA TRP A 107 11.84 0.20 -3.22
C TRP A 107 11.58 1.11 -2.04
N SER A 108 12.26 2.26 -1.92
CA SER A 108 11.88 3.30 -0.94
C SER A 108 10.43 3.73 -1.14
N ARG A 109 9.99 3.94 -2.39
CA ARG A 109 8.60 4.29 -2.71
C ARG A 109 7.60 3.19 -2.35
N VAL A 110 8.00 1.91 -2.43
CA VAL A 110 7.15 0.79 -1.99
C VAL A 110 6.98 0.82 -0.47
N HIS A 111 8.04 1.14 0.27
CA HIS A 111 7.94 1.36 1.71
C HIS A 111 7.04 2.55 2.07
N ASP A 112 7.08 3.59 1.24
CA ASP A 112 6.27 4.81 1.40
C ASP A 112 4.79 4.62 0.98
N LEU A 113 4.37 3.42 0.59
CA LEU A 113 2.96 3.12 0.44
C LEU A 113 2.24 3.18 1.80
N PRO A 114 0.98 3.63 1.83
CA PRO A 114 0.16 3.63 3.03
C PRO A 114 0.19 2.29 3.73
N ARG A 115 0.21 2.31 5.07
CA ARG A 115 0.30 1.08 5.90
C ARG A 115 -0.78 0.07 5.52
N SER A 116 -1.99 0.53 5.26
CA SER A 116 -3.12 -0.29 4.82
C SER A 116 -2.78 -1.08 3.55
N VAL A 117 -2.14 -0.46 2.56
CA VAL A 117 -1.68 -1.12 1.33
C VAL A 117 -0.52 -2.09 1.62
N ARG A 118 0.45 -1.71 2.47
CA ARG A 118 1.59 -2.58 2.81
C ARG A 118 1.16 -3.86 3.51
N ILE A 119 0.09 -3.84 4.30
CA ILE A 119 -0.51 -5.04 4.90
C ILE A 119 -0.95 -6.04 3.81
N HIS A 120 -1.61 -5.56 2.75
CA HIS A 120 -2.00 -6.42 1.63
C HIS A 120 -0.80 -6.95 0.83
N VAL A 121 0.29 -6.20 0.73
CA VAL A 121 1.53 -6.69 0.14
C VAL A 121 2.14 -7.79 1.00
N ALA A 122 2.18 -7.61 2.32
CA ALA A 122 2.71 -8.59 3.25
C ALA A 122 1.92 -9.91 3.22
N MET A 123 0.59 -9.83 3.20
CA MET A 123 -0.31 -10.99 3.12
C MET A 123 -0.32 -11.65 1.72
N GLY A 124 0.35 -11.06 0.74
CA GLY A 124 0.39 -11.59 -0.63
C GLY A 124 -0.86 -11.31 -1.47
N HIS A 125 -1.80 -10.50 -0.96
CA HIS A 125 -2.97 -10.07 -1.74
C HIS A 125 -2.58 -9.10 -2.85
N ILE A 126 -1.49 -8.34 -2.66
CA ILE A 126 -0.87 -7.50 -3.70
C ILE A 126 0.57 -7.99 -3.91
N ALA A 127 0.85 -8.55 -5.09
CA ALA A 127 2.20 -8.97 -5.42
C ALA A 127 3.19 -7.78 -5.36
N PRO A 128 4.43 -7.95 -4.88
CA PRO A 128 5.44 -6.88 -4.87
C PRO A 128 5.73 -6.28 -6.26
N THR A 129 5.61 -7.11 -7.30
CA THR A 129 5.72 -6.69 -8.70
C THR A 129 4.58 -5.76 -9.13
N ALA A 130 3.40 -5.84 -8.51
CA ALA A 130 2.31 -4.87 -8.65
C ALA A 130 2.54 -3.64 -7.76
N ALA A 131 2.93 -3.84 -6.50
CA ALA A 131 3.14 -2.77 -5.52
C ALA A 131 4.11 -1.68 -6.03
N LYS A 132 5.18 -2.07 -6.73
CA LYS A 132 6.11 -1.10 -7.35
C LYS A 132 5.46 -0.18 -8.38
N HIS A 133 4.38 -0.61 -9.04
CA HIS A 133 3.65 0.21 -10.01
C HIS A 133 2.68 1.15 -9.30
N ILE A 134 2.00 0.68 -8.26
CA ILE A 134 1.15 1.49 -7.38
C ILE A 134 1.99 2.62 -6.75
N ALA A 135 3.17 2.29 -6.23
CA ALA A 135 4.11 3.22 -5.61
C ALA A 135 4.67 4.30 -6.56
N ARG A 136 4.47 4.19 -7.88
CA ARG A 136 4.84 5.25 -8.82
C ARG A 136 3.82 6.37 -8.89
N VAL A 137 2.58 6.11 -8.49
CA VAL A 137 1.50 7.07 -8.53
C VAL A 137 1.53 7.93 -7.26
N SER A 138 1.25 9.23 -7.40
CA SER A 138 1.30 10.19 -6.29
C SER A 138 -0.05 10.39 -5.61
N GLY A 139 -0.02 10.89 -4.38
CA GLY A 139 -1.22 11.33 -3.66
C GLY A 139 -2.17 10.19 -3.34
N GLU A 140 -3.46 10.52 -3.25
CA GLU A 140 -4.57 9.59 -3.01
C GLU A 140 -4.69 8.51 -4.10
N SER A 141 -4.29 8.82 -5.34
CA SER A 141 -4.42 7.90 -6.46
C SER A 141 -3.72 6.55 -6.24
N ARG A 142 -2.70 6.48 -5.37
CA ARG A 142 -2.04 5.22 -5.02
C ARG A 142 -2.90 4.33 -4.10
N LEU A 143 -3.75 4.92 -3.26
CA LEU A 143 -4.74 4.19 -2.44
C LEU A 143 -5.84 3.66 -3.34
N LEU A 144 -6.45 4.53 -4.16
CA LEU A 144 -7.54 4.15 -5.05
C LEU A 144 -7.12 3.03 -6.01
N LEU A 145 -5.91 3.10 -6.57
CA LEU A 145 -5.39 2.03 -7.43
C LEU A 145 -5.11 0.73 -6.65
N ALA A 146 -4.69 0.81 -5.39
CA ALA A 146 -4.51 -0.38 -4.56
C ALA A 146 -5.83 -1.07 -4.23
N TRP A 147 -6.88 -0.30 -3.94
CA TRP A 147 -8.22 -0.84 -3.68
C TRP A 147 -8.82 -1.46 -4.94
N ALA A 148 -8.77 -0.74 -6.07
CA ALA A 148 -9.21 -1.32 -7.34
C ALA A 148 -8.42 -2.59 -7.73
N ALA A 149 -7.14 -2.68 -7.37
CA ALA A 149 -6.35 -3.89 -7.60
C ALA A 149 -6.90 -5.09 -6.81
N LEU A 150 -7.37 -4.88 -5.58
CA LEU A 150 -7.97 -5.92 -4.76
C LEU A 150 -9.41 -6.24 -5.20
N ASP A 151 -10.23 -5.22 -5.43
CA ASP A 151 -11.66 -5.38 -5.74
C ASP A 151 -11.88 -6.10 -7.09
N HIS A 152 -10.99 -5.86 -8.06
CA HIS A 152 -11.08 -6.37 -9.41
C HIS A 152 -10.04 -7.45 -9.76
N ASP A 153 -9.26 -7.92 -8.78
CA ASP A 153 -8.15 -8.87 -8.97
C ASP A 153 -7.24 -8.47 -10.15
N LEU A 154 -6.82 -7.19 -10.17
CA LEU A 154 -6.09 -6.65 -11.31
C LEU A 154 -4.72 -7.31 -11.45
N THR A 155 -4.43 -7.78 -12.66
CA THR A 155 -3.10 -8.28 -12.99
C THR A 155 -2.05 -7.17 -12.91
N VAL A 156 -0.78 -7.55 -12.71
CA VAL A 156 0.37 -6.61 -12.72
C VAL A 156 0.38 -5.76 -14.00
N ARG A 157 -0.01 -6.33 -15.15
CA ARG A 157 -0.09 -5.62 -16.43
C ARG A 157 -1.16 -4.54 -16.42
N GLN A 158 -2.33 -4.82 -15.86
CA GLN A 158 -3.42 -3.85 -15.75
C GLN A 158 -3.07 -2.74 -14.76
N ILE A 159 -2.52 -3.07 -13.60
CA ILE A 159 -2.03 -2.09 -12.61
C ILE A 159 -0.99 -1.17 -13.24
N ARG A 160 -0.04 -1.72 -14.01
CA ARG A 160 0.95 -0.92 -14.75
C ARG A 160 0.30 0.01 -15.78
N SER A 161 -0.70 -0.48 -16.52
CA SER A 161 -1.43 0.29 -17.54
C SER A 161 -2.15 1.49 -16.92
N VAL A 162 -2.89 1.25 -15.83
CA VAL A 162 -3.61 2.28 -15.06
C VAL A 162 -2.62 3.26 -14.45
N ALA A 163 -1.57 2.79 -13.77
CA ALA A 163 -0.54 3.65 -13.20
C ALA A 163 0.17 4.52 -14.25
N SER A 164 0.38 4.02 -15.48
CA SER A 164 0.91 4.85 -16.57
C SER A 164 -0.06 5.95 -16.93
N SER A 165 -1.32 5.60 -17.19
CA SER A 165 -2.37 6.57 -17.56
C SER A 165 -2.55 7.67 -16.52
N VAL A 166 -2.46 7.33 -15.22
CA VAL A 166 -2.56 8.31 -14.14
C VAL A 166 -1.33 9.22 -14.09
N ASN A 167 -0.13 8.68 -14.30
CA ASN A 167 1.08 9.51 -14.43
C ASN A 167 1.04 10.43 -15.67
N ASP A 168 0.29 10.04 -16.70
CA ASP A 168 0.04 10.85 -17.90
C ASP A 168 -1.13 11.85 -17.70
N GLY A 169 -1.67 11.98 -16.49
CA GLY A 169 -2.65 12.99 -16.10
C GLY A 169 -4.12 12.53 -16.05
N ALA A 170 -4.41 11.25 -16.29
CA ALA A 170 -5.78 10.74 -16.09
C ALA A 170 -6.13 10.59 -14.60
N SER A 171 -7.42 10.71 -14.26
CA SER A 171 -7.90 10.26 -12.95
C SER A 171 -7.85 8.73 -12.85
N VAL A 172 -7.85 8.19 -11.63
CA VAL A 172 -7.86 6.73 -11.41
C VAL A 172 -9.12 6.12 -12.00
N ASP A 173 -10.29 6.71 -11.75
CA ASP A 173 -11.59 6.32 -12.31
C ASP A 173 -11.56 6.24 -13.84
N ALA A 174 -11.08 7.30 -14.51
CA ALA A 174 -11.03 7.33 -15.96
C ALA A 174 -10.04 6.29 -16.52
N ALA A 175 -8.93 6.07 -15.84
CA ALA A 175 -7.95 5.06 -16.23
C ALA A 175 -8.47 3.63 -16.03
N LEU A 176 -9.21 3.36 -14.95
CA LEU A 176 -9.87 2.08 -14.70
C LEU A 176 -10.99 1.81 -15.71
N ALA A 177 -11.85 2.81 -15.98
CA ALA A 177 -12.98 2.68 -16.88
C ALA A 177 -12.55 2.32 -18.31
N ARG A 178 -11.41 2.86 -18.79
CA ARG A 178 -10.81 2.48 -20.09
C ARG A 178 -10.44 1.00 -20.18
N ASN A 179 -10.24 0.34 -19.04
CA ASN A 179 -9.93 -1.08 -18.95
C ASN A 179 -11.15 -1.92 -18.53
N GLY A 180 -12.35 -1.31 -18.45
CA GLY A 180 -13.60 -2.00 -18.11
C GLY A 180 -13.86 -2.18 -16.61
N TYR A 181 -13.21 -1.38 -15.76
CA TYR A 181 -13.35 -1.45 -14.30
C TYR A 181 -13.95 -0.18 -13.73
N ALA A 182 -14.84 -0.32 -12.74
CA ALA A 182 -15.42 0.80 -11.99
C ALA A 182 -14.76 0.91 -10.61
N LEU A 183 -14.30 2.12 -10.25
CA LEU A 183 -13.84 2.37 -8.89
C LEU A 183 -15.02 2.30 -7.92
N GLY A 184 -14.83 1.67 -6.75
CA GLY A 184 -15.88 1.50 -5.75
C GLY A 184 -16.83 0.31 -5.99
N GLU A 185 -16.69 -0.41 -7.11
CA GLU A 185 -17.40 -1.67 -7.30
C GLU A 185 -16.72 -2.78 -6.49
N ILE A 186 -17.44 -3.29 -5.48
CA ILE A 186 -16.96 -4.36 -4.59
C ILE A 186 -17.86 -5.59 -4.75
N ARG A 187 -17.26 -6.74 -5.00
CA ARG A 187 -17.96 -8.02 -5.02
C ARG A 187 -17.86 -8.71 -3.65
N THR A 188 -18.99 -8.80 -2.95
CA THR A 188 -19.06 -9.47 -1.65
C THR A 188 -20.32 -10.33 -1.52
N GLN A 189 -20.36 -11.18 -0.50
CA GLN A 189 -21.52 -11.97 -0.12
C GLN A 189 -22.04 -11.48 1.22
N LEU A 190 -23.33 -11.15 1.25
CA LEU A 190 -24.02 -10.81 2.49
C LEU A 190 -24.66 -12.08 3.07
N ASP A 191 -24.76 -12.15 4.41
CA ASP A 191 -25.61 -13.15 5.03
C ASP A 191 -27.08 -12.97 4.59
N ARG A 192 -27.87 -14.03 4.76
CA ARG A 192 -29.26 -14.05 4.27
C ARG A 192 -30.10 -12.91 4.85
N ASP A 193 -29.93 -12.59 6.13
CA ASP A 193 -30.77 -11.63 6.83
C ASP A 193 -30.39 -10.19 6.44
N ALA A 194 -29.09 -9.88 6.34
CA ALA A 194 -28.58 -8.64 5.80
C ALA A 194 -29.04 -8.44 4.34
N TYR A 195 -28.92 -9.47 3.51
CA TYR A 195 -29.41 -9.42 2.13
C TYR A 195 -30.92 -9.14 2.05
N CYS A 196 -31.74 -9.85 2.83
CA CYS A 196 -33.18 -9.63 2.85
C CYS A 196 -33.56 -8.22 3.34
N ARG A 197 -32.90 -7.72 4.39
CA ARG A 197 -33.11 -6.35 4.89
C ARG A 197 -32.73 -5.31 3.86
N LEU A 198 -31.56 -5.43 3.24
CA LEU A 198 -31.10 -4.53 2.18
C LEU A 198 -32.10 -4.47 1.02
N ARG A 199 -32.53 -5.64 0.52
CA ARG A 199 -33.48 -5.70 -0.61
C ARG A 199 -34.84 -5.12 -0.25
N ARG A 200 -35.31 -5.33 0.97
CA ARG A 200 -36.56 -4.74 1.46
C ARG A 200 -36.44 -3.21 1.57
N GLN A 201 -35.37 -2.71 2.18
CA GLN A 201 -35.16 -1.27 2.39
C GLN A 201 -35.05 -0.55 1.03
N ALA A 202 -34.18 -1.05 0.14
CA ALA A 202 -34.03 -0.52 -1.22
C ALA A 202 -35.38 -0.46 -1.98
N ALA A 203 -36.23 -1.48 -1.85
CA ALA A 203 -37.55 -1.50 -2.48
C ALA A 203 -38.54 -0.49 -1.85
N LEU A 204 -38.48 -0.26 -0.54
CA LEU A 204 -39.33 0.72 0.15
C LEU A 204 -38.94 2.15 -0.19
N ASP A 205 -37.64 2.41 -0.32
CA ASP A 205 -37.10 3.75 -0.58
C ASP A 205 -37.04 4.10 -2.08
N GLY A 206 -37.28 3.11 -2.96
CA GLY A 206 -37.13 3.29 -4.40
C GLY A 206 -35.67 3.48 -4.84
N ALA A 207 -34.72 3.03 -4.03
CA ALA A 207 -33.28 3.17 -4.22
C ALA A 207 -32.65 1.85 -4.69
N SER A 208 -31.43 1.93 -5.21
CA SER A 208 -30.59 0.75 -5.45
C SER A 208 -30.00 0.23 -4.13
N PRO A 209 -29.65 -1.07 -4.06
CA PRO A 209 -28.92 -1.60 -2.91
C PRO A 209 -27.59 -0.86 -2.64
N GLY A 210 -26.93 -0.36 -3.69
CA GLY A 210 -25.68 0.39 -3.55
C GLY A 210 -25.88 1.71 -2.81
N GLU A 211 -26.93 2.47 -3.15
CA GLU A 211 -27.26 3.73 -2.47
C GLU A 211 -27.54 3.51 -0.97
N VAL A 212 -28.34 2.49 -0.64
CA VAL A 212 -28.63 2.14 0.76
C VAL A 212 -27.37 1.72 1.52
N ILE A 213 -26.45 0.99 0.88
CA ILE A 213 -25.17 0.62 1.49
C ILE A 213 -24.30 1.85 1.71
N SER A 214 -24.19 2.75 0.73
CA SER A 214 -23.38 3.97 0.85
C SER A 214 -23.87 4.85 2.00
N GLU A 215 -25.17 5.11 2.08
CA GLU A 215 -25.77 5.90 3.16
C GLU A 215 -25.54 5.26 4.54
N ALA A 216 -25.67 3.93 4.64
CA ALA A 216 -25.40 3.21 5.87
C ALA A 216 -23.93 3.29 6.31
N ILE A 217 -22.99 3.27 5.35
CA ILE A 217 -21.55 3.41 5.60
C ILE A 217 -21.23 4.84 6.04
N GLU A 218 -21.76 5.85 5.36
CA GLU A 218 -21.60 7.26 5.72
C GLU A 218 -22.10 7.50 7.14
N SER A 219 -23.31 7.04 7.46
CA SER A 219 -23.88 7.14 8.81
C SER A 219 -22.99 6.48 9.87
N TYR A 220 -22.44 5.29 9.59
CA TYR A 220 -21.57 4.58 10.54
C TYR A 220 -20.28 5.34 10.86
N PHE A 221 -19.69 6.03 9.88
CA PHE A 221 -18.48 6.82 10.10
C PHE A 221 -18.76 8.21 10.68
N ASP A 222 -19.90 8.82 10.36
CA ASP A 222 -20.35 10.10 10.92
C ASP A 222 -20.72 9.98 12.40
N ASP A 223 -21.37 8.88 12.79
CA ASP A 223 -21.72 8.60 14.19
C ASP A 223 -20.50 8.25 15.06
N GLY A 224 -19.34 8.01 14.43
CA GLY A 224 -18.08 7.66 15.09
C GLY A 224 -18.05 6.19 15.54
N PRO A 225 -17.04 5.40 15.16
CA PRO A 225 -16.86 4.05 15.70
C PRO A 225 -16.42 4.05 17.18
#